data_AF-A0A962NI67-F1
#
_entry.id   AF-A0A962NI67-F1
#
_cell.length_a   1.000
_cell.length_b   1.000
_cell.length_c   1.000
_cell.angle_alpha   90.00
_cell.angle_beta   90.00
_cell.angle_gamma   90.00
#
_symmetry.space_group_name_H-M   'P 1'
#
loop_
_entity.id
_entity.type
_entity.pdbx_description
1 polymer ?
#
loop_
_entity_poly.entity_id
_entity_poly.type
_entity_poly.pdbx_seq_one_letter_code
_entity_poly.pdbx_strand_id
1 'polypeptide(L)'
;MKHWLALGMGCLVSAAAGAAEPTAQSLLAQQRERSGGERWESVAGLHWQGQIAAGGLAGEISATEDLREGRYRTLYQLGPARGGDGWDGEQAWTLHSDGAVVPIGQAAALQRNRTDQWMSRRGYLAPDLLGAQAGTVTQVTVDGEVWQRFTLTPVDGAPVEFGFAADGWLRELRSLIDGRTITTRLEDYRAVAGLQLPFRLVVDEGDPRLLSEVQWAEVSVLDDDKLAAQDLAAPTASIDFRFTDGQRVDLPFELIN
;
A
#
# COMPACT_ATOMS: atom_id res chain seq x y z
N MET A 1 57.70 33.96 -46.36
CA MET A 1 56.24 34.02 -46.10
C MET A 1 55.70 32.60 -46.09
N LYS A 2 55.01 32.23 -45.00
CA LYS A 2 53.87 31.28 -44.85
C LYS A 2 54.00 29.91 -45.55
N HIS A 3 54.28 28.79 -44.86
CA HIS A 3 53.56 28.04 -43.80
C HIS A 3 53.02 26.72 -44.38
N TRP A 4 53.47 25.62 -43.79
CA TRP A 4 53.02 24.25 -44.04
C TRP A 4 51.66 24.02 -43.36
N LEU A 5 50.73 23.35 -44.04
CA LEU A 5 49.46 22.90 -43.47
C LEU A 5 49.59 21.40 -43.15
N ALA A 6 49.72 21.08 -41.86
CA ALA A 6 49.56 19.74 -41.32
C ALA A 6 48.08 19.53 -40.97
N LEU A 7 47.46 18.51 -41.58
CA LEU A 7 46.11 18.07 -41.25
C LEU A 7 46.17 17.18 -39.99
N GLY A 8 45.73 17.72 -38.85
CA GLY A 8 45.59 16.96 -37.61
C GLY A 8 44.27 16.18 -37.60
N MET A 9 44.36 14.85 -37.62
CA MET A 9 43.24 13.94 -37.41
C MET A 9 42.97 13.84 -35.91
N GLY A 10 41.96 14.56 -35.43
CA GLY A 10 41.53 14.52 -34.03
C GLY A 10 40.66 13.29 -33.74
N CYS A 11 41.19 12.32 -32.99
CA CYS A 11 40.39 11.29 -32.34
C CYS A 11 39.53 11.92 -31.24
N LEU A 12 38.22 11.97 -31.44
CA LEU A 12 37.25 12.22 -30.38
C LEU A 12 37.06 10.92 -29.57
N VAL A 13 37.66 10.85 -28.38
CA VAL A 13 37.33 9.84 -27.38
C VAL A 13 36.08 10.32 -26.65
N SER A 14 34.91 9.79 -27.01
CA SER A 14 33.69 9.96 -26.21
C SER A 14 33.80 9.08 -24.97
N ALA A 15 34.02 9.69 -23.81
CA ALA A 15 33.85 9.02 -22.53
C ALA A 15 32.36 8.72 -22.34
N ALA A 16 31.98 7.44 -22.35
CA ALA A 16 30.67 7.02 -21.88
C ALA A 16 30.60 7.32 -20.38
N ALA A 17 29.83 8.34 -19.99
CA ALA A 17 29.46 8.53 -18.61
C ALA A 17 28.67 7.29 -18.17
N GLY A 18 29.26 6.47 -17.30
CA GLY A 18 28.57 5.33 -16.70
C GLY A 18 27.35 5.87 -15.95
N ALA A 19 26.15 5.45 -16.35
CA ALA A 19 24.94 5.76 -15.60
C ALA A 19 25.15 5.25 -14.16
N ALA A 20 24.93 6.12 -13.18
CA ALA A 20 24.99 5.70 -11.78
C ALA A 20 23.93 4.61 -11.54
N GLU A 21 24.30 3.57 -10.79
CA GLU A 21 23.35 2.53 -10.37
C GLU A 21 22.17 3.18 -9.63
N PRO A 22 20.92 2.76 -9.90
CA PRO A 22 19.75 3.35 -9.25
C PRO A 22 19.81 3.11 -7.74
N THR A 23 19.42 4.13 -6.98
CA THR A 23 19.25 4.05 -5.53
C THR A 23 17.76 4.02 -5.20
N ALA A 24 17.40 3.56 -4.01
CA ALA A 24 16.02 3.59 -3.54
C ALA A 24 15.46 5.03 -3.61
N GLN A 25 16.25 6.01 -3.16
CA GLN A 25 15.88 7.42 -3.21
C GLN A 25 15.66 7.92 -4.64
N SER A 26 16.51 7.54 -5.61
CA SER A 26 16.33 8.01 -6.99
C SER A 26 15.10 7.38 -7.67
N LEU A 27 14.78 6.12 -7.37
CA LEU A 27 13.56 5.46 -7.86
C LEU A 27 12.29 6.08 -7.25
N LEU A 28 12.29 6.32 -5.94
CA LEU A 28 11.15 6.93 -5.24
C LEU A 28 10.94 8.39 -5.60
N ALA A 29 12.01 9.16 -5.83
CA ALA A 29 11.91 10.53 -6.32
C ALA A 29 11.26 10.59 -7.72
N GLN A 30 11.64 9.67 -8.62
CA GLN A 30 10.99 9.53 -9.93
C GLN A 30 9.52 9.10 -9.80
N GLN A 31 9.22 8.17 -8.88
CA GLN A 31 7.84 7.78 -8.58
C GLN A 31 7.01 8.95 -8.07
N ARG A 32 7.55 9.77 -7.15
CA ARG A 32 6.89 10.98 -6.64
C ARG A 32 6.54 11.91 -7.79
N GLU A 33 7.52 12.26 -8.63
CA GLU A 33 7.31 13.17 -9.75
C GLU A 33 6.23 12.67 -10.71
N ARG A 34 6.32 11.40 -11.12
CA ARG A 34 5.37 10.79 -12.07
C ARG A 34 3.98 10.61 -11.49
N SER A 35 3.86 10.43 -10.17
CA SER A 35 2.59 10.17 -9.51
C SER A 35 1.87 11.40 -8.98
N GLY A 36 2.46 12.60 -9.09
CA GLY A 36 1.80 13.84 -8.69
C GLY A 36 2.74 14.96 -8.27
N GLY A 37 4.03 14.68 -8.06
CA GLY A 37 5.04 15.67 -7.68
C GLY A 37 4.64 16.44 -6.43
N GLU A 38 4.66 17.78 -6.53
CA GLU A 38 4.26 18.71 -5.46
C GLU A 38 2.79 18.57 -5.03
N ARG A 39 1.90 18.01 -5.89
CA ARG A 39 0.47 17.85 -5.54
C ARG A 39 0.31 17.06 -4.24
N TRP A 40 1.17 16.07 -4.00
CA TRP A 40 1.15 15.26 -2.77
C TRP A 40 1.25 16.07 -1.48
N GLU A 41 1.85 17.26 -1.50
CA GLU A 41 2.01 18.12 -0.31
C GLU A 41 0.70 18.80 0.13
N SER A 42 -0.27 18.89 -0.78
CA SER A 42 -1.54 19.59 -0.56
C SER A 42 -2.71 18.64 -0.31
N VAL A 43 -2.51 17.33 -0.45
CA VAL A 43 -3.57 16.33 -0.25
C VAL A 43 -3.68 16.01 1.24
N ALA A 44 -4.87 16.20 1.82
CA ALA A 44 -5.12 15.84 3.21
C ALA A 44 -5.48 14.36 3.35
N GLY A 45 -6.31 13.85 2.44
CA GLY A 45 -6.76 12.47 2.48
C GLY A 45 -7.17 11.92 1.12
N LEU A 46 -7.40 10.61 1.09
CA LEU A 46 -7.99 9.90 -0.04
C LEU A 46 -9.18 9.08 0.45
N HIS A 47 -10.25 9.08 -0.34
CA HIS A 47 -11.38 8.20 -0.14
C HIS A 47 -11.58 7.33 -1.37
N TRP A 48 -11.66 6.02 -1.15
CA TRP A 48 -11.70 4.98 -2.18
C TRP A 48 -13.00 4.21 -2.07
N GLN A 49 -13.62 3.94 -3.20
CA GLN A 49 -14.78 3.05 -3.30
C GLN A 49 -14.60 2.11 -4.48
N GLY A 50 -14.91 0.83 -4.27
CA GLY A 50 -14.67 -0.19 -5.28
C GLY A 50 -15.29 -1.53 -4.95
N GLN A 51 -14.79 -2.54 -5.65
CA GLN A 51 -15.15 -3.93 -5.48
C GLN A 51 -13.94 -4.74 -5.04
N ILE A 52 -14.18 -5.74 -4.20
CA ILE A 52 -13.21 -6.74 -3.79
C ILE A 52 -13.73 -8.13 -4.19
N ALA A 53 -12.83 -8.99 -4.66
CA ALA A 53 -13.10 -10.40 -4.89
C ALA A 53 -12.04 -11.23 -4.17
N ALA A 54 -12.46 -12.25 -3.42
CA ALA A 54 -11.57 -13.15 -2.68
C ALA A 54 -12.27 -14.48 -2.40
N GLY A 55 -11.57 -15.61 -2.53
CA GLY A 55 -12.10 -16.93 -2.17
C GLY A 55 -13.41 -17.32 -2.90
N GLY A 56 -13.60 -16.82 -4.12
CA GLY A 56 -14.83 -17.04 -4.91
C GLY A 56 -16.02 -16.17 -4.50
N LEU A 57 -15.85 -15.27 -3.53
CA LEU A 57 -16.81 -14.25 -3.14
C LEU A 57 -16.43 -12.90 -3.74
N ALA A 58 -17.41 -12.01 -3.89
CA ALA A 58 -17.20 -10.63 -4.29
C ALA A 58 -18.13 -9.69 -3.51
N GLY A 59 -17.78 -8.42 -3.47
CA GLY A 59 -18.65 -7.36 -2.96
C GLY A 59 -17.91 -6.05 -2.81
N GLU A 60 -18.44 -5.18 -1.97
CA GLU A 60 -18.01 -3.78 -1.87
C GLU A 60 -16.81 -3.61 -0.94
N ILE A 61 -15.93 -2.68 -1.27
CA ILE A 61 -14.84 -2.23 -0.42
C ILE A 61 -14.75 -0.70 -0.47
N SER A 62 -14.47 -0.11 0.69
CA SER A 62 -14.17 1.31 0.83
C SER A 62 -12.95 1.51 1.70
N ALA A 63 -12.13 2.50 1.39
CA ALA A 63 -11.03 2.92 2.24
C ALA A 63 -10.99 4.43 2.38
N THR A 64 -10.60 4.92 3.56
CA THR A 64 -10.29 6.32 3.81
C THR A 64 -8.92 6.40 4.44
N GLU A 65 -8.05 7.26 3.89
CA GLU A 65 -6.69 7.46 4.36
C GLU A 65 -6.47 8.95 4.69
N ASP A 66 -5.88 9.22 5.85
CA ASP A 66 -5.34 10.51 6.26
C ASP A 66 -3.85 10.54 5.93
N LEU A 67 -3.47 11.34 4.93
CA LEU A 67 -2.09 11.39 4.43
C LEU A 67 -1.16 12.20 5.35
N ARG A 68 -1.69 12.90 6.35
CA ARG A 68 -0.90 13.75 7.25
C ARG A 68 -0.55 13.02 8.52
N GLU A 69 -1.57 12.46 9.15
CA GLU A 69 -1.47 11.81 10.46
C GLU A 69 -1.34 10.29 10.34
N GLY A 70 -1.62 9.71 9.17
CA GLY A 70 -1.50 8.27 8.94
C GLY A 70 -2.63 7.46 9.54
N ARG A 71 -3.75 8.11 9.85
CA ARG A 71 -5.00 7.41 10.15
C ARG A 71 -5.54 6.76 8.88
N TYR A 72 -6.19 5.64 9.06
CA TYR A 72 -6.82 4.96 7.93
C TYR A 72 -7.94 4.06 8.42
N ARG A 73 -8.85 3.76 7.50
CA ARG A 73 -9.94 2.82 7.72
C ARG A 73 -10.25 2.14 6.41
N THR A 74 -10.25 0.81 6.43
CA THR A 74 -10.71 -0.02 5.31
C THR A 74 -11.88 -0.86 5.80
N LEU A 75 -12.94 -0.91 5.01
CA LEU A 75 -14.11 -1.76 5.26
C LEU A 75 -14.49 -2.49 3.99
N TYR A 76 -14.91 -3.75 4.13
CA TYR A 76 -15.41 -4.54 3.02
C TYR A 76 -16.60 -5.41 3.43
N GLN A 77 -17.38 -5.78 2.41
CA GLN A 77 -18.46 -6.75 2.47
C GLN A 77 -18.23 -7.77 1.33
N LEU A 78 -17.92 -9.02 1.69
CA LEU A 78 -17.71 -10.14 0.77
C LEU A 78 -18.83 -11.17 0.95
N GLY A 79 -19.84 -11.11 0.08
CA GLY A 79 -21.07 -11.90 0.27
C GLY A 79 -21.70 -11.60 1.65
N PRO A 80 -21.95 -12.62 2.51
CA PRO A 80 -22.48 -12.40 3.86
C PRO A 80 -21.42 -11.94 4.87
N ALA A 81 -20.13 -12.12 4.57
CA ALA A 81 -19.06 -11.75 5.48
C ALA A 81 -18.73 -10.26 5.33
N ARG A 82 -18.50 -9.59 6.46
CA ARG A 82 -17.93 -8.24 6.50
C ARG A 82 -16.59 -8.25 7.20
N GLY A 83 -15.81 -7.21 7.01
CA GLY A 83 -14.59 -7.05 7.77
C GLY A 83 -13.95 -5.70 7.50
N GLY A 84 -12.81 -5.49 8.12
CA GLY A 84 -12.03 -4.29 7.94
C GLY A 84 -11.05 -4.08 9.07
N ASP A 85 -10.31 -2.98 8.96
CA ASP A 85 -9.28 -2.61 9.91
C ASP A 85 -8.98 -1.12 9.78
N GLY A 86 -8.27 -0.59 10.78
CA GLY A 86 -7.89 0.81 10.76
C GLY A 86 -7.07 1.26 11.96
N TRP A 87 -6.69 2.53 11.90
CA TRP A 87 -6.08 3.31 12.97
C TRP A 87 -6.81 4.67 13.02
N ASP A 88 -7.46 4.96 14.13
CA ASP A 88 -8.25 6.18 14.31
C ASP A 88 -7.44 7.37 14.88
N GLY A 89 -6.16 7.16 15.18
CA GLY A 89 -5.29 8.13 15.84
C GLY A 89 -4.95 7.76 17.28
N GLU A 90 -5.73 6.87 17.90
CA GLU A 90 -5.57 6.44 19.28
C GLU A 90 -5.34 4.93 19.39
N GLN A 91 -6.11 4.12 18.66
CA GLN A 91 -6.06 2.67 18.74
C GLN A 91 -6.24 2.01 17.37
N ALA A 92 -5.42 0.98 17.14
CA ALA A 92 -5.51 0.12 15.97
C ALA A 92 -6.62 -0.90 16.21
N TRP A 93 -7.44 -1.18 15.20
CA TRP A 93 -8.59 -2.06 15.35
C TRP A 93 -8.79 -2.96 14.14
N THR A 94 -9.50 -4.06 14.35
CA THR A 94 -9.97 -4.98 13.31
C THR A 94 -11.46 -5.25 13.52
N LEU A 95 -12.23 -5.19 12.44
CA LEU A 95 -13.62 -5.63 12.37
C LEU A 95 -13.64 -7.08 11.86
N HIS A 96 -14.14 -7.98 12.70
CA HIS A 96 -14.35 -9.38 12.35
C HIS A 96 -15.71 -9.60 11.68
N SER A 97 -15.88 -10.76 11.06
CA SER A 97 -17.08 -11.12 10.29
C SER A 97 -18.35 -11.23 11.12
N ASP A 98 -18.22 -11.49 12.41
CA ASP A 98 -19.32 -11.46 13.39
C ASP A 98 -19.74 -10.02 13.80
N GLY A 99 -19.01 -9.00 13.35
CA GLY A 99 -19.24 -7.61 13.73
C GLY A 99 -18.48 -7.14 14.96
N ALA A 100 -17.65 -8.00 15.57
CA ALA A 100 -16.81 -7.60 16.69
C ALA A 100 -15.69 -6.67 16.20
N VAL A 101 -15.51 -5.55 16.91
CA VAL A 101 -14.38 -4.65 16.71
C VAL A 101 -13.39 -4.90 17.84
N VAL A 102 -12.20 -5.38 17.48
CA VAL A 102 -11.17 -5.82 18.43
C VAL A 102 -9.95 -4.93 18.31
N PRO A 103 -9.41 -4.39 19.41
CA PRO A 103 -8.18 -3.62 19.38
C PRO A 103 -6.98 -4.53 19.10
N ILE A 104 -6.04 -4.04 18.31
CA ILE A 104 -4.77 -4.69 18.04
C ILE A 104 -3.79 -4.37 19.17
N GLY A 105 -3.37 -5.40 19.93
CA GLY A 105 -2.47 -5.23 21.09
C GLY A 105 -1.17 -6.03 21.06
N GLN A 106 -0.99 -6.93 20.08
CA GLN A 106 0.23 -7.74 19.99
C GLN A 106 1.39 -6.96 19.37
N ALA A 107 2.61 -7.09 19.90
CA ALA A 107 3.76 -6.28 19.49
C ALA A 107 4.05 -6.32 17.98
N ALA A 108 4.04 -7.50 17.36
CA ALA A 108 4.22 -7.63 15.91
C ALA A 108 3.12 -6.92 15.11
N ALA A 109 1.89 -6.92 15.62
CA ALA A 109 0.78 -6.23 14.97
C ALA A 109 0.83 -4.71 15.17
N LEU A 110 1.35 -4.23 16.30
CA LEU A 110 1.65 -2.81 16.51
C LEU A 110 2.75 -2.32 15.55
N GLN A 111 3.79 -3.12 15.35
CA GLN A 111 4.87 -2.81 14.40
C GLN A 111 4.34 -2.73 12.95
N ARG A 112 3.44 -3.64 12.55
CA ARG A 112 2.76 -3.56 11.25
C ARG A 112 1.89 -2.30 11.14
N ASN A 113 1.13 -1.99 12.19
CA ASN A 113 0.31 -0.77 12.20
C ASN A 113 1.15 0.51 12.04
N ARG A 114 2.38 0.56 12.58
CA ARG A 114 3.32 1.68 12.31
C ARG A 114 3.70 1.79 10.83
N THR A 115 3.90 0.65 10.17
CA THR A 115 4.11 0.61 8.72
C THR A 115 2.87 1.08 7.97
N ASP A 116 1.68 0.64 8.36
CA ASP A 116 0.43 1.03 7.71
C ASP A 116 0.15 2.54 7.86
N GLN A 117 0.45 3.12 9.03
CA GLN A 117 0.43 4.57 9.24
C GLN A 117 1.40 5.29 8.31
N TRP A 118 2.63 4.79 8.19
CA TRP A 118 3.64 5.38 7.29
C TRP A 118 3.26 5.24 5.81
N MET A 119 2.67 4.11 5.40
CA MET A 119 2.14 3.89 4.05
C MET A 119 0.94 4.80 3.74
N SER A 120 0.04 4.98 4.71
CA SER A 120 -1.11 5.90 4.61
C SER A 120 -0.67 7.33 4.38
N ARG A 121 0.42 7.76 5.03
CA ARG A 121 1.07 9.08 4.82
C ARG A 121 1.87 9.19 3.52
N ARG A 122 1.90 8.14 2.71
CA ARG A 122 2.77 8.01 1.54
C ARG A 122 4.22 8.32 1.89
N GLY A 123 4.69 7.83 3.05
CA GLY A 123 6.02 8.16 3.56
C GLY A 123 7.15 7.80 2.60
N TYR A 124 6.97 6.78 1.76
CA TYR A 124 7.90 6.42 0.69
C TYR A 124 8.06 7.48 -0.41
N LEU A 125 7.13 8.44 -0.52
CA LEU A 125 7.22 9.58 -1.44
C LEU A 125 7.79 10.84 -0.78
N ALA A 126 8.01 10.85 0.54
CA ALA A 126 8.60 12.00 1.22
C ALA A 126 10.11 12.09 0.91
N PRO A 127 10.69 13.31 0.79
CA PRO A 127 12.12 13.46 0.48
C PRO A 127 13.06 12.74 1.46
N ASP A 128 12.71 12.70 2.75
CA ASP A 128 13.45 12.02 3.82
C ASP A 128 12.88 10.64 4.17
N LEU A 129 11.96 10.13 3.34
CA LEU A 129 11.20 8.90 3.55
C LEU A 129 10.45 8.86 4.90
N LEU A 130 10.18 10.02 5.51
CA LEU A 130 9.70 10.16 6.89
C LEU A 130 10.55 9.37 7.90
N GLY A 131 11.87 9.37 7.71
CA GLY A 131 12.83 8.69 8.57
C GLY A 131 12.99 7.19 8.31
N ALA A 132 12.31 6.63 7.31
CA ALA A 132 12.47 5.22 6.95
C ALA A 132 13.90 4.94 6.42
N GLN A 133 14.43 3.77 6.78
CA GLN A 133 15.72 3.31 6.28
C GLN A 133 15.55 2.56 4.96
N ALA A 134 16.36 2.88 3.97
CA ALA A 134 16.35 2.20 2.69
C ALA A 134 17.46 1.15 2.60
N GLY A 135 17.10 -0.04 2.14
CA GLY A 135 18.02 -1.11 1.78
C GLY A 135 18.72 -0.86 0.44
N THR A 136 19.63 -1.77 0.10
CA THR A 136 20.32 -1.74 -1.21
C THR A 136 19.35 -2.15 -2.32
N VAL A 137 19.46 -1.48 -3.47
CA VAL A 137 18.71 -1.85 -4.68
C VAL A 137 19.34 -3.10 -5.30
N THR A 138 18.50 -4.07 -5.60
CA THR A 138 18.86 -5.32 -6.25
C THR A 138 18.04 -5.50 -7.52
N GLN A 139 18.64 -6.13 -8.53
CA GLN A 139 17.94 -6.52 -9.73
C GLN A 139 17.36 -7.93 -9.55
N VAL A 140 16.10 -8.10 -9.93
CA VAL A 140 15.39 -9.38 -9.88
C VAL A 140 14.65 -9.61 -11.19
N THR A 141 14.47 -10.87 -11.59
CA THR A 141 13.66 -11.19 -12.77
C THR A 141 12.25 -11.58 -12.32
N VAL A 142 11.25 -10.85 -12.80
CA VAL A 142 9.81 -11.09 -12.54
C VAL A 142 9.13 -11.28 -13.89
N ASP A 143 8.51 -12.43 -14.12
CA ASP A 143 7.76 -12.73 -15.35
C ASP A 143 8.58 -12.48 -16.65
N GLY A 144 9.90 -12.66 -16.59
CA GLY A 144 10.83 -12.45 -17.71
C GLY A 144 11.37 -11.02 -17.87
N GLU A 145 10.95 -10.09 -17.02
CA GLU A 145 11.38 -8.70 -17.00
C GLU A 145 12.37 -8.44 -15.84
N VAL A 146 13.36 -7.57 -16.05
CA VAL A 146 14.28 -7.16 -14.98
C VAL A 146 13.67 -6.00 -14.21
N TRP A 147 13.42 -6.21 -12.93
CA TRP A 147 12.87 -5.25 -11.99
C TRP A 147 13.94 -4.79 -11.00
N GLN A 148 13.78 -3.58 -10.47
CA GLN A 148 14.57 -3.07 -9.35
C GLN A 148 13.81 -3.28 -8.05
N ARG A 149 14.47 -3.77 -7.02
CA ARG A 149 13.83 -4.13 -5.75
C ARG A 149 14.68 -3.72 -4.56
N PHE A 150 14.04 -3.16 -3.54
CA PHE A 150 14.69 -2.77 -2.29
C PHE A 150 13.67 -2.78 -1.14
N THR A 151 14.17 -2.82 0.08
CA THR A 151 13.34 -2.75 1.29
C THR A 151 13.35 -1.34 1.86
N LEU A 152 12.19 -0.86 2.33
CA LEU A 152 12.07 0.29 3.22
C LEU A 152 11.62 -0.19 4.60
N THR A 153 12.28 0.30 5.64
CA THR A 153 11.92 0.02 7.03
C THR A 153 11.54 1.32 7.73
N PRO A 154 10.25 1.58 7.95
CA PRO A 154 9.80 2.75 8.70
C PRO A 154 10.31 2.72 10.14
N VAL A 155 10.42 3.89 10.77
CA VAL A 155 10.78 3.99 12.19
C VAL A 155 9.76 3.21 13.02
N ASP A 156 10.25 2.28 13.84
CA ASP A 156 9.45 1.35 14.65
C ASP A 156 8.41 0.52 13.85
N GLY A 157 8.56 0.46 12.53
CA GLY A 157 7.71 -0.27 11.60
C GLY A 157 8.29 -1.60 11.17
N ALA A 158 7.46 -2.40 10.51
CA ALA A 158 7.85 -3.62 9.83
C ALA A 158 8.38 -3.29 8.42
N PRO A 159 9.38 -4.03 7.91
CA PRO A 159 9.93 -3.81 6.58
C PRO A 159 8.90 -4.11 5.48
N VAL A 160 8.94 -3.29 4.42
CA VAL A 160 8.18 -3.50 3.18
C VAL A 160 9.15 -3.46 2.01
N GLU A 161 9.06 -4.44 1.13
CA GLU A 161 9.86 -4.49 -0.09
C GLU A 161 9.08 -3.86 -1.26
N PHE A 162 9.75 -2.99 -1.99
CA PHE A 162 9.22 -2.24 -3.13
C PHE A 162 9.82 -2.79 -4.41
N GLY A 163 8.98 -3.12 -5.39
CA GLY A 163 9.36 -3.61 -6.71
C GLY A 163 8.99 -2.61 -7.81
N PHE A 164 10.00 -2.14 -8.54
CA PHE A 164 9.86 -1.25 -9.68
C PHE A 164 10.10 -2.03 -10.98
N ALA A 165 9.11 -2.00 -11.88
CA ALA A 165 9.24 -2.60 -13.20
C ALA A 165 10.16 -1.76 -14.11
N ALA A 166 10.51 -2.28 -15.30
CA ALA A 166 11.42 -1.59 -16.22
C ALA A 166 10.82 -0.29 -16.79
N ASP A 167 9.49 -0.15 -16.75
CA ASP A 167 8.79 1.10 -17.07
C ASP A 167 8.96 2.20 -15.98
N GLY A 168 9.64 1.87 -14.88
CA GLY A 168 9.96 2.73 -13.75
C GLY A 168 8.79 3.03 -12.82
N TRP A 169 7.66 2.33 -12.96
CA TRP A 169 6.55 2.41 -12.00
C TRP A 169 6.77 1.44 -10.85
N LEU A 170 6.37 1.86 -9.65
CA LEU A 170 6.15 0.92 -8.55
C LEU A 170 5.03 -0.05 -8.98
N ARG A 171 5.32 -1.34 -9.02
CA ARG A 171 4.36 -2.38 -9.44
C ARG A 171 4.06 -3.38 -8.36
N GLU A 172 4.88 -3.43 -7.30
CA GLU A 172 4.75 -4.45 -6.28
C GLU A 172 5.19 -3.96 -4.91
N LEU A 173 4.42 -4.36 -3.91
CA LEU A 173 4.75 -4.25 -2.50
C LEU A 173 4.76 -5.65 -1.91
N ARG A 174 5.77 -5.99 -1.10
CA ARG A 174 5.84 -7.28 -0.41
C ARG A 174 6.08 -7.07 1.08
N SER A 175 5.24 -7.70 1.90
CA SER A 175 5.29 -7.63 3.35
C SER A 175 5.33 -9.03 3.95
N LEU A 176 6.06 -9.21 5.05
CA LEU A 176 6.07 -10.46 5.79
C LEU A 176 5.05 -10.39 6.93
N ILE A 177 3.98 -11.17 6.83
CA ILE A 177 2.92 -11.24 7.84
C ILE A 177 2.86 -12.68 8.36
N ASP A 178 3.14 -12.84 9.65
CA ASP A 178 3.07 -14.12 10.37
C ASP A 178 3.81 -15.26 9.64
N GLY A 179 5.01 -14.94 9.13
CA GLY A 179 5.88 -15.88 8.42
C GLY A 179 5.52 -16.11 6.94
N ARG A 180 4.47 -15.46 6.43
CA ARG A 180 4.05 -15.54 5.02
C ARG A 180 4.34 -14.22 4.29
N THR A 181 4.85 -14.32 3.07
CA THR A 181 5.00 -13.15 2.22
C THR A 181 3.68 -12.85 1.54
N ILE A 182 3.17 -11.65 1.78
CA ILE A 182 2.01 -11.09 1.10
C ILE A 182 2.54 -10.17 0.01
N THR A 183 2.17 -10.44 -1.23
CA THR A 183 2.56 -9.66 -2.42
C THR A 183 1.36 -8.89 -2.93
N THR A 184 1.44 -7.57 -2.98
CA THR A 184 0.42 -6.70 -3.56
C THR A 184 0.93 -6.11 -4.86
N ARG A 185 0.33 -6.49 -5.99
CA ARG A 185 0.60 -5.89 -7.30
C ARG A 185 -0.25 -4.65 -7.51
N LEU A 186 0.37 -3.58 -8.02
CA LEU A 186 -0.23 -2.28 -8.28
C LEU A 186 -0.41 -2.10 -9.80
N GLU A 187 -1.66 -2.10 -10.24
CA GLU A 187 -2.03 -2.10 -11.65
C GLU A 187 -2.97 -0.94 -11.99
N ASP A 188 -3.12 -0.69 -13.29
CA ASP A 188 -4.11 0.26 -13.83
C ASP A 188 -3.99 1.65 -13.18
N TYR A 189 -2.83 2.29 -13.34
CA TYR A 189 -2.62 3.65 -12.84
C TYR A 189 -3.47 4.64 -13.62
N ARG A 190 -4.29 5.42 -12.91
CA ARG A 190 -5.17 6.44 -13.49
C ARG A 190 -4.98 7.80 -12.84
N ALA A 191 -5.24 8.83 -13.64
CA ALA A 191 -5.18 10.22 -13.21
C ALA A 191 -6.40 10.59 -12.35
N VAL A 192 -6.18 11.13 -11.15
CA VAL A 192 -7.23 11.64 -10.25
C VAL A 192 -6.74 12.93 -9.62
N ALA A 193 -7.36 14.07 -9.95
CA ALA A 193 -7.06 15.39 -9.38
C ALA A 193 -5.54 15.72 -9.31
N GLY A 194 -4.80 15.38 -10.37
CA GLY A 194 -3.36 15.62 -10.48
C GLY A 194 -2.46 14.50 -9.93
N LEU A 195 -3.03 13.41 -9.42
CA LEU A 195 -2.31 12.23 -8.92
C LEU A 195 -2.42 11.06 -9.90
N GLN A 196 -1.43 10.18 -9.94
CA GLN A 196 -1.54 8.85 -10.58
C GLN A 196 -1.67 7.79 -9.49
N LEU A 197 -2.81 7.11 -9.47
CA LEU A 197 -3.19 6.15 -8.42
C LEU A 197 -3.49 4.78 -9.04
N PRO A 198 -3.10 3.66 -8.43
CA PRO A 198 -3.44 2.34 -8.93
C PRO A 198 -4.92 2.04 -8.69
N PHE A 199 -5.67 1.71 -9.76
CA PHE A 199 -7.09 1.36 -9.66
C PHE A 199 -7.33 -0.14 -9.51
N ARG A 200 -6.30 -0.96 -9.68
CA ARG A 200 -6.38 -2.41 -9.49
C ARG A 200 -5.26 -2.90 -8.58
N LEU A 201 -5.62 -3.65 -7.56
CA LEU A 201 -4.69 -4.30 -6.64
C LEU A 201 -4.92 -5.81 -6.70
N VAL A 202 -3.85 -6.57 -6.88
CA VAL A 202 -3.90 -8.04 -6.77
C VAL A 202 -3.04 -8.44 -5.58
N VAL A 203 -3.66 -9.04 -4.58
CA VAL A 203 -3.01 -9.46 -3.34
C VAL A 203 -2.88 -10.98 -3.33
N ASP A 204 -1.65 -11.45 -3.29
CA ASP A 204 -1.27 -12.87 -3.29
C ASP A 204 -0.54 -13.23 -1.99
N GLU A 205 -1.11 -14.16 -1.22
CA GLU A 205 -0.53 -14.67 0.02
C GLU A 205 0.31 -15.95 -0.17
N GLY A 206 0.55 -16.36 -1.41
CA GLY A 206 1.26 -17.60 -1.78
C GLY A 206 0.35 -18.84 -1.88
N ASP A 207 -0.95 -18.70 -1.60
CA ASP A 207 -1.98 -19.71 -1.87
C ASP A 207 -2.97 -19.14 -2.89
N PRO A 208 -3.10 -19.73 -4.10
CA PRO A 208 -4.02 -19.26 -5.12
C PRO A 208 -5.49 -19.16 -4.67
N ARG A 209 -5.88 -19.90 -3.62
CA ARG A 209 -7.24 -19.83 -3.04
C ARG A 209 -7.46 -18.59 -2.20
N LEU A 210 -6.39 -17.95 -1.74
CA LEU A 210 -6.37 -16.72 -0.96
C LEU A 210 -6.05 -15.50 -1.83
N LEU A 211 -5.89 -15.68 -3.15
CA LEU A 211 -5.76 -14.58 -4.08
C LEU A 211 -6.98 -13.66 -3.93
N SER A 212 -6.71 -12.38 -3.73
CA SER A 212 -7.75 -11.36 -3.72
C SER A 212 -7.44 -10.25 -4.71
N GLU A 213 -8.49 -9.67 -5.26
CA GLU A 213 -8.42 -8.59 -6.21
C GLU A 213 -9.30 -7.45 -5.72
N VAL A 214 -8.75 -6.24 -5.70
CA VAL A 214 -9.49 -5.00 -5.46
C VAL A 214 -9.49 -4.18 -6.74
N GLN A 215 -10.68 -3.79 -7.19
CA GLN A 215 -10.87 -2.86 -8.30
C GLN A 215 -11.55 -1.61 -7.76
N TRP A 216 -10.81 -0.51 -7.69
CA TRP A 216 -11.35 0.79 -7.36
C TRP A 216 -12.20 1.30 -8.53
N ALA A 217 -13.39 1.79 -8.20
CA ALA A 217 -14.29 2.43 -9.15
C ALA A 217 -14.15 3.95 -9.07
N GLU A 218 -14.02 4.48 -7.85
CA GLU A 218 -13.92 5.91 -7.59
C GLU A 218 -12.85 6.18 -6.53
N VAL A 219 -12.12 7.28 -6.76
CA VAL A 219 -11.18 7.84 -5.78
C VAL A 219 -11.41 9.33 -5.69
N SER A 220 -11.67 9.80 -4.48
CA SER A 220 -11.83 11.22 -4.15
C SER A 220 -10.60 11.72 -3.40
N VAL A 221 -10.05 12.84 -3.87
CA VAL A 221 -8.99 13.57 -3.16
C VAL A 221 -9.66 14.51 -2.16
N LEU A 222 -9.34 14.34 -0.88
CA LEU A 222 -9.89 15.12 0.21
C LEU A 222 -8.91 16.23 0.58
N ASP A 223 -9.44 17.46 0.63
CA ASP A 223 -8.80 18.59 1.27
C ASP A 223 -9.16 18.58 2.78
N ASP A 224 -8.49 19.41 3.59
CA ASP A 224 -8.59 19.36 5.07
C ASP A 224 -9.99 19.44 5.64
N ASP A 225 -10.80 20.33 5.08
CA ASP A 225 -12.17 20.58 5.53
C ASP A 225 -13.11 19.41 5.24
N LYS A 226 -12.69 18.45 4.41
CA LYS A 226 -13.49 17.30 3.97
C LYS A 226 -13.11 15.99 4.66
N LEU A 227 -11.99 15.93 5.39
CA LEU A 227 -11.61 14.73 6.12
C LEU A 227 -12.21 14.77 7.53
N ALA A 228 -13.38 14.15 7.71
CA ALA A 228 -14.03 14.11 9.01
C ALA A 228 -13.48 12.95 9.86
N ALA A 229 -13.24 13.20 11.15
CA ALA A 229 -12.73 12.17 12.08
C ALA A 229 -13.63 10.91 12.13
N GLN A 230 -14.94 11.09 11.96
CA GLN A 230 -15.93 10.01 11.89
C GLN A 230 -15.72 9.05 10.71
N ASP A 231 -15.08 9.50 9.62
CA ASP A 231 -14.81 8.66 8.44
C ASP A 231 -13.63 7.71 8.70
N LEU A 232 -12.81 7.99 9.70
CA LEU A 232 -11.65 7.22 10.14
C LEU A 232 -11.90 6.44 11.43
N ALA A 233 -12.95 6.77 12.18
CA ALA A 233 -13.30 6.13 13.44
C ALA A 233 -13.63 4.64 13.24
N ALA A 234 -13.30 3.84 14.25
CA ALA A 234 -13.73 2.45 14.30
C ALA A 234 -15.26 2.35 14.21
N PRO A 235 -15.82 1.36 13.48
CA PRO A 235 -17.25 1.12 13.49
C PRO A 235 -17.75 0.89 14.92
N THR A 236 -18.96 1.33 15.23
CA THR A 236 -19.59 0.92 16.48
C THR A 236 -19.90 -0.58 16.38
N ALA A 237 -19.33 -1.37 17.31
CA ALA A 237 -19.58 -2.81 17.37
C ALA A 237 -21.10 -3.06 17.51
N SER A 238 -21.70 -3.68 16.50
CA SER A 238 -23.07 -4.20 16.57
C SER A 238 -23.01 -5.71 16.51
N ILE A 239 -22.85 -6.31 17.69
CA ILE A 239 -23.07 -7.75 17.85
C ILE A 239 -24.57 -7.93 18.12
N ASP A 240 -25.35 -7.94 17.05
CA ASP A 240 -26.80 -8.11 17.13
C ASP A 240 -27.14 -9.60 16.94
N PHE A 241 -26.91 -10.42 17.97
CA PHE A 241 -27.45 -11.78 17.99
C PHE A 241 -28.95 -11.71 18.27
N ARG A 242 -29.76 -11.89 17.22
CA ARG A 242 -31.20 -12.06 17.38
C ARG A 242 -31.57 -13.51 17.12
N PHE A 243 -32.07 -14.19 18.15
CA PHE A 243 -32.84 -15.41 17.94
C PHE A 243 -34.12 -15.01 17.20
N THR A 244 -34.31 -15.51 15.97
CA THR A 244 -35.47 -15.15 15.15
C THR A 244 -36.80 -15.51 15.82
N ASP A 245 -36.81 -16.46 16.76
CA ASP A 245 -38.05 -17.03 17.31
C ASP A 245 -38.06 -17.29 18.83
N GLY A 246 -37.17 -16.65 19.62
CA GLY A 246 -37.24 -16.70 21.09
C GLY A 246 -37.07 -18.09 21.74
N GLN A 247 -36.60 -19.10 20.98
CA GLN A 247 -36.36 -20.42 21.53
C GLN A 247 -34.97 -20.50 22.17
N ARG A 248 -34.93 -20.99 23.41
CA ARG A 248 -33.72 -21.43 24.10
C ARG A 248 -33.06 -22.53 23.26
N VAL A 249 -31.80 -22.34 22.90
CA VAL A 249 -30.97 -23.37 22.28
C VAL A 249 -29.94 -23.81 23.32
N ASP A 250 -30.03 -25.06 23.79
CA ASP A 250 -28.97 -25.69 24.57
C ASP A 250 -27.97 -26.31 23.57
N LEU A 251 -26.75 -25.78 23.51
CA LEU A 251 -25.66 -26.29 22.68
C LEU A 251 -24.85 -27.32 23.48
N PRO A 252 -24.96 -28.63 23.18
CA PRO A 252 -24.06 -29.61 23.76
C PRO A 252 -22.67 -29.39 23.14
N PHE A 253 -21.66 -29.20 23.99
CA PHE A 253 -20.27 -29.30 23.58
C PHE A 253 -19.55 -30.29 24.49
N GLU A 254 -18.58 -30.99 23.90
CA GLU A 254 -17.66 -31.85 24.62
C GLU A 254 -16.31 -31.15 24.65
N LEU A 255 -15.80 -30.87 25.85
CA LEU A 255 -14.46 -30.35 26.02
C LEU A 255 -13.48 -31.52 25.84
N ILE A 256 -12.83 -31.59 24.69
CA ILE A 256 -11.72 -32.54 24.48
C ILE A 256 -10.48 -31.91 25.09
N ASN A 257 -10.08 -32.41 26.27
CA ASN A 257 -8.80 -32.12 26.93
C ASN A 257 -7.73 -33.13 26.53
#